data_AF-A0A379TRT3-F1
#
_entry.id   AF-A0A379TRT3-F1
#
_cell.length_a   1.000
_cell.length_b   1.000
_cell.length_c   1.000
_cell.angle_alpha   90.00
_cell.angle_beta   90.00
_cell.angle_gamma   90.00
#
_symmetry.space_group_name_H-M   'P 1'
#
loop_
_entity.id
_entity.type
_entity.pdbx_description
1 polymer ?
#
loop_
_entity_poly.entity_id
_entity_poly.type
_entity_poly.pdbx_seq_one_letter_code
_entity_poly.pdbx_strand_id
1 'polypeptide(L)' 'MRYTVALTGGIGSGKSTVADAFADLGITVIDADIIARQMVEPGSPP' A
#
# COMPACT_ATOMS: atom_id res chain seq x y z
N MET A 1 -6.34 12.46 -14.00
CA MET A 1 -6.38 12.69 -12.54
C MET A 1 -7.03 11.48 -11.89
N ARG A 2 -6.43 10.90 -10.84
CA ARG A 2 -7.04 9.81 -10.05
C ARG A 2 -7.42 10.37 -8.67
N TYR A 3 -8.52 9.88 -8.12
CA TYR A 3 -8.89 10.16 -6.73
C TYR A 3 -8.09 9.23 -5.82
N THR A 4 -7.41 9.79 -4.81
CA THR A 4 -6.51 9.05 -3.93
C THR A 4 -7.05 9.08 -2.50
N VAL A 5 -7.19 7.90 -1.89
CA VAL A 5 -7.61 7.74 -0.50
C VAL A 5 -6.45 7.15 0.29
N ALA A 6 -6.03 7.82 1.36
CA ALA A 6 -5.01 7.32 2.26
C ALA A 6 -5.62 6.39 3.31
N LEU A 7 -5.16 5.14 3.36
CA LEU A 7 -5.53 4.17 4.39
C LEU A 7 -4.44 4.14 5.48
N THR A 8 -4.82 4.43 6.73
CA THR A 8 -3.89 4.45 7.88
C THR A 8 -4.54 3.81 9.11
N GLY A 9 -3.76 3.59 10.16
CA GLY A 9 -4.17 2.90 11.37
C GLY A 9 -2.99 2.35 12.17
N GLY A 10 -3.19 2.09 13.45
CA GLY A 10 -2.16 1.56 14.36
C GLY A 10 -1.72 0.12 14.05
N ILE A 11 -0.73 -0.37 14.79
CA ILE A 11 -0.31 -1.77 14.74
C ILE A 11 -1.48 -2.66 15.16
N GLY A 12 -1.73 -3.75 14.42
CA GLY A 12 -2.82 -4.69 14.72
C GLY A 12 -4.24 -4.19 14.38
N SER A 13 -4.38 -3.01 13.77
CA SER A 13 -5.70 -2.44 13.45
C SER A 13 -6.41 -3.06 12.22
N GLY A 14 -5.82 -4.07 11.58
CA GLY A 14 -6.40 -4.72 10.40
C GLY A 14 -6.32 -3.93 9.09
N LYS A 15 -5.36 -3.00 8.94
CA LYS A 15 -5.19 -2.21 7.69
C LYS A 15 -5.11 -3.09 6.45
N SER A 16 -4.32 -4.16 6.49
CA SER A 16 -4.16 -5.09 5.36
C SER A 16 -5.49 -5.72 4.99
N THR A 17 -6.31 -6.16 5.97
CA THR A 17 -7.66 -6.69 5.72
C THR A 17 -8.57 -5.68 5.03
N VAL A 18 -8.52 -4.41 5.43
CA VAL A 18 -9.29 -3.35 4.77
C VAL A 18 -8.76 -3.09 3.35
N ALA A 19 -7.44 -3.07 3.16
CA ALA A 19 -6.81 -2.90 1.86
C ALA A 19 -7.20 -4.04 0.89
N ASP A 20 -7.17 -5.28 1.36
CA ASP A 20 -7.59 -6.46 0.59
C ASP A 20 -9.07 -6.36 0.18
N ALA A 21 -9.94 -5.92 1.09
CA ALA A 21 -11.35 -5.69 0.76
C ALA A 21 -11.55 -4.63 -0.33
N PHE A 22 -10.72 -3.58 -0.38
CA PHE A 22 -10.73 -2.62 -1.50
C PHE A 22 -10.20 -3.25 -2.78
N ALA A 23 -9.15 -4.06 -2.71
CA ALA A 23 -8.60 -4.77 -3.86
C ALA A 23 -9.62 -5.75 -4.48
N ASP A 24 -10.39 -6.47 -3.66
CA ASP A 24 -11.48 -7.36 -4.09
C ASP A 24 -12.59 -6.61 -4.85
N LEU A 25 -12.78 -5.32 -4.57
CA LEU A 25 -13.69 -4.44 -5.30
C LEU A 25 -13.07 -3.86 -6.59
N GLY A 26 -11.86 -4.28 -6.96
CA GLY A 26 -11.13 -3.82 -8.14
C GLY A 26 -10.41 -2.48 -7.95
N ILE A 27 -10.27 -1.99 -6.71
CA ILE A 27 -9.53 -0.77 -6.42
C ILE A 27 -8.03 -1.07 -6.39
N THR A 28 -7.25 -0.29 -7.12
CA THR A 28 -5.79 -0.40 -7.05
C THR A 28 -5.28 0.04 -5.69
N VAL A 29 -4.67 -0.90 -4.95
CA VAL A 29 -3.99 -0.62 -3.69
C VAL A 29 -2.51 -0.31 -3.96
N ILE A 30 -2.02 0.77 -3.37
CA ILE A 30 -0.60 1.17 -3.41
C ILE A 30 -0.07 1.08 -1.98
N ASP A 31 0.80 0.10 -1.71
CA ASP A 31 1.36 -0.13 -0.38
C ASP A 31 2.71 0.59 -0.24
N ALA A 32 2.77 1.54 0.69
CA ALA A 32 3.97 2.33 0.95
C ALA A 32 5.13 1.52 1.55
N ASP A 33 4.84 0.50 2.36
CA ASP A 33 5.87 -0.34 2.98
C ASP A 33 6.55 -1.22 1.93
N ILE A 34 5.77 -1.74 0.97
CA ILE A 34 6.31 -2.49 -0.18
C ILE A 34 7.19 -1.60 -1.03
N ILE A 35 6.73 -0.39 -1.37
CA ILE A 35 7.51 0.55 -2.18
C ILE A 35 8.80 0.94 -1.47
N ALA A 36 8.75 1.23 -0.16
CA ALA A 36 9.93 1.59 0.61
C ALA A 36 10.98 0.46 0.60
N ARG A 37 10.55 -0.81 0.67
CA ARG A 37 11.45 -1.97 0.56
C ARG A 37 12.04 -2.10 -0.84
N GLN A 38 11.23 -1.92 -1.88
CA GLN A 38 11.67 -1.98 -3.27
C GLN A 38 12.71 -0.89 -3.60
N MET A 39 12.58 0.30 -3.04
CA MET A 39 13.53 1.40 -3.26
C MET A 39 14.93 1.14 -2.72
N VAL A 40 15.07 0.19 -1.79
CA VAL A 40 16.36 -0.19 -1.19
C VAL A 40 16.89 -1.53 -1.68
N GLU A 41 16.22 -2.15 -2.65
CA GLU A 41 16.71 -3.40 -3.26
C GLU A 41 18.05 -3.16 -3.98
N PRO A 42 18.98 -4.12 -3.98
CA PRO A 42 20.23 -3.99 -4.73
C PRO A 42 19.97 -3.71 -6.21
N GLY A 43 20.55 -2.62 -6.73
CA GLY A 43 20.34 -2.17 -8.12
C GLY A 43 19.20 -1.18 -8.32
N SER A 44 18.51 -0.77 -7.24
CA SER A 44 17.53 0.31 -7.28
C SER A 44 18.17 1.66 -7.61
N PRO A 45 17.48 2.56 -8.34
CA PRO A 45 17.93 3.93 -8.52
C PRO A 45 18.09 4.66 -7.18
N PRO A 46 19.11 5.53 -7.04
CA PRO A 46 19.33 6.32 -5.82
C PRO A 46 18.26 7.39 -5.58
#